data_AF-A0A7N2MZ53-F1
#
_entry.id   AF-A0A7N2MZ53-F1
#
_cell.length_a   1.000
_cell.length_b   1.000
_cell.length_c   1.000
_cell.angle_alpha   90.00
_cell.angle_beta   90.00
_cell.angle_gamma   90.00
#
_symmetry.space_group_name_H-M   'P 1'
#
loop_
_entity.id
_entity.type
_entity.pdbx_description
1 polymer ?
#
loop_
_entity_poly.entity_id
_entity_poly.type
_entity_poly.pdbx_seq_one_letter_code
_entity_poly.pdbx_strand_id
1 'polypeptide(L)'
;MVPPPLGWRNKRVEYDMDLVDSAVKSLRSLANERRERQAALVLCRDSEFAEIIKSHELEITTLANLSSLRVISENDVTTAGCAVSVVNENLSVYLELQGTLSPKVEFEK
;
A
#
# COMPACT_ATOMS: atom_id res chain seq x y z
N MET A 1 -2.80 -13.04 -38.27
CA MET A 1 -3.60 -11.80 -38.22
C MET A 1 -3.70 -11.37 -36.77
N VAL A 2 -2.96 -10.36 -36.35
CA VAL A 2 -3.01 -9.82 -34.98
C VAL A 2 -4.17 -8.84 -34.93
N PRO A 3 -5.15 -8.97 -34.01
CA PRO A 3 -6.25 -8.03 -33.93
C PRO A 3 -5.72 -6.63 -33.62
N PRO A 4 -6.33 -5.57 -34.19
CA PRO A 4 -5.89 -4.21 -33.92
C PRO A 4 -6.00 -3.92 -32.41
N PRO A 5 -5.09 -3.12 -31.84
CA PRO A 5 -5.20 -2.71 -30.45
C PRO A 5 -6.53 -1.99 -30.27
N LEU A 6 -7.40 -2.57 -29.44
CA LEU A 6 -8.69 -1.99 -29.15
C LEU A 6 -8.45 -0.64 -28.46
N GLY A 7 -9.04 0.44 -28.99
CA GLY A 7 -8.77 1.81 -28.53
C GLY A 7 -9.15 2.12 -27.07
N TRP A 8 -9.74 1.14 -26.36
CA TRP A 8 -10.03 1.20 -24.93
C TRP A 8 -8.91 0.64 -24.05
N ARG A 9 -7.92 -0.06 -24.64
CA ARG A 9 -6.87 -0.72 -23.86
C ARG A 9 -5.77 0.27 -23.49
N ASN A 10 -5.57 0.46 -22.18
CA ASN A 10 -4.54 1.34 -21.63
C ASN A 10 -3.61 0.56 -20.70
N LYS A 11 -2.44 0.19 -21.23
CA LYS A 11 -1.44 -0.61 -20.50
C LYS A 11 -0.95 0.04 -19.22
N ARG A 12 -0.93 1.38 -19.15
CA ARG A 12 -0.52 2.10 -17.94
C ARG A 12 -1.54 1.87 -16.82
N VAL A 13 -2.83 2.05 -17.12
CA VAL A 13 -3.89 1.81 -16.14
C VAL A 13 -3.96 0.33 -15.75
N GLU A 14 -3.76 -0.59 -16.69
CA GLU A 14 -3.68 -2.03 -16.39
C GLU A 14 -2.54 -2.34 -15.41
N TYR A 15 -1.38 -1.70 -15.58
CA TYR A 15 -0.25 -1.82 -14.67
C TYR A 15 -0.52 -1.22 -13.29
N ASP A 16 -1.03 0.01 -13.24
CA ASP A 16 -1.35 0.70 -11.98
C ASP A 16 -2.35 -0.12 -11.15
N MET A 17 -3.39 -0.66 -11.81
CA MET A 17 -4.42 -1.47 -11.15
C MET A 17 -3.91 -2.84 -10.70
N ASP A 18 -2.96 -3.45 -11.41
CA ASP A 18 -2.30 -4.69 -10.98
C ASP A 18 -1.50 -4.48 -9.69
N LEU A 19 -0.80 -3.34 -9.59
CA LEU A 19 -0.08 -2.95 -8.39
C LEU A 19 -1.03 -2.70 -7.20
N VAL A 20 -2.12 -1.96 -7.44
CA VAL A 20 -3.15 -1.69 -6.44
C VAL A 20 -3.81 -2.97 -5.94
N ASP A 21 -4.20 -3.87 -6.84
CA ASP A 21 -4.80 -5.17 -6.50
C ASP A 21 -3.84 -6.03 -5.66
N SER A 22 -2.56 -6.08 -6.05
CA SER A 22 -1.52 -6.80 -5.30
C SER A 22 -1.33 -6.23 -3.89
N ALA A 23 -1.29 -4.90 -3.75
CA ALA A 23 -1.18 -4.25 -2.44
C ALA A 23 -2.40 -4.55 -1.55
N VAL A 24 -3.62 -4.45 -2.10
CA VAL A 24 -4.87 -4.75 -1.38
C VAL A 24 -4.90 -6.21 -0.91
N LYS A 25 -4.53 -7.16 -1.78
CA LYS A 25 -4.48 -8.58 -1.43
C LYS A 25 -3.50 -8.85 -0.29
N SER A 26 -2.31 -8.28 -0.36
CA SER A 26 -1.30 -8.41 0.70
C SER A 26 -1.78 -7.81 2.02
N LEU A 27 -2.38 -6.61 2.00
CA LEU A 27 -2.94 -5.98 3.19
C LEU A 27 -4.08 -6.79 3.82
N ARG A 28 -5.00 -7.32 3.01
CA ARG A 28 -6.09 -8.19 3.47
C ARG A 28 -5.57 -9.52 4.03
N SER A 29 -4.52 -10.06 3.44
CA SER A 29 -3.84 -11.25 3.94
C SER A 29 -3.21 -10.99 5.31
N LEU A 30 -2.52 -9.84 5.48
CA LEU A 30 -1.95 -9.42 6.76
C LEU A 30 -3.01 -9.18 7.84
N ALA A 31 -4.18 -8.66 7.47
CA ALA A 31 -5.28 -8.46 8.38
C ALA A 31 -5.84 -9.79 8.91
N ASN A 32 -5.53 -10.94 8.29
CA ASN A 32 -5.93 -12.28 8.73
C ASN A 32 -7.42 -12.36 9.10
N GLU A 33 -8.28 -11.81 8.22
CA GLU A 33 -9.74 -11.71 8.36
C GLU A 33 -10.25 -10.86 9.55
N ARG A 34 -9.37 -10.09 10.21
CA ARG A 34 -9.79 -9.13 11.22
C ARG A 34 -10.76 -8.12 10.60
N ARG A 35 -11.88 -7.91 11.30
CA ARG A 35 -12.90 -6.93 10.89
C ARG A 35 -12.55 -5.51 11.30
N GLU A 36 -11.66 -5.37 12.29
CA GLU A 36 -11.21 -4.08 12.76
C GLU A 36 -10.34 -3.39 11.72
N ARG A 37 -10.60 -2.10 11.51
CA ARG A 37 -9.82 -1.28 10.59
C ARG A 37 -8.48 -0.94 11.25
N GLN A 38 -7.40 -1.46 10.68
CA GLN A 38 -6.04 -1.18 11.13
C GLN A 38 -5.39 -0.10 10.26
N ALA A 39 -4.47 0.66 10.83
CA ALA A 39 -3.64 1.56 10.04
C ALA A 39 -2.57 0.76 9.29
N ALA A 40 -2.18 1.24 8.10
CA ALA A 40 -1.18 0.61 7.28
C ALA A 40 -0.14 1.62 6.80
N LEU A 41 1.08 1.13 6.62
CA LEU A 41 2.18 1.86 6.02
C LEU A 41 2.59 1.14 4.74
N VAL A 42 2.98 1.92 3.74
CA VAL A 42 3.49 1.39 2.47
C VAL A 42 4.87 1.95 2.25
N LEU A 43 5.87 1.07 2.20
CA LEU A 43 7.23 1.42 1.85
C LEU A 43 7.39 1.30 0.34
N CYS A 44 7.58 2.44 -0.31
CA CYS A 44 7.93 2.53 -1.72
C CYS A 44 9.42 2.87 -1.86
N ARG A 45 10.17 2.03 -2.57
CA ARG A 45 11.57 2.29 -2.93
C ARG A 45 11.71 3.13 -4.19
N ASP A 46 10.68 3.11 -5.03
CA ASP A 46 10.62 3.86 -6.27
C ASP A 46 9.53 4.95 -6.19
N SER A 47 9.82 6.13 -6.75
CA SER A 47 8.91 7.27 -6.72
C SER A 47 7.66 7.06 -7.57
N GLU A 48 7.75 6.34 -8.68
CA GLU A 48 6.59 6.01 -9.52
C GLU A 48 5.57 5.17 -8.73
N PHE A 49 6.07 4.16 -8.00
CA PHE A 49 5.23 3.34 -7.13
C PHE A 49 4.60 4.17 -6.02
N ALA A 50 5.34 5.11 -5.44
CA ALA A 50 4.80 6.03 -4.43
C ALA A 50 3.67 6.92 -5.00
N GLU A 51 3.82 7.42 -6.23
CA GLU A 51 2.80 8.21 -6.90
C GLU A 51 1.55 7.39 -7.24
N ILE A 52 1.71 6.15 -7.73
CA ILE A 52 0.58 5.25 -8.01
C ILE A 52 -0.20 4.96 -6.73
N ILE A 53 0.49 4.56 -5.65
CA ILE A 53 -0.16 4.25 -4.38
C ILE A 53 -0.86 5.47 -3.78
N LYS A 54 -0.25 6.66 -3.86
CA LYS A 54 -0.89 7.91 -3.42
C LYS A 54 -2.11 8.25 -4.27
N SER A 55 -2.04 8.05 -5.58
CA SER A 55 -3.16 8.34 -6.49
C SER A 55 -4.37 7.44 -6.24
N HIS A 56 -4.13 6.22 -5.74
CA HIS A 56 -5.15 5.21 -5.44
C HIS A 56 -5.31 4.94 -3.93
N GLU A 57 -4.92 5.89 -3.07
CA GLU A 57 -4.91 5.72 -1.61
C GLU A 57 -6.32 5.38 -1.07
N LEU A 58 -7.35 6.06 -1.60
CA LEU A 58 -8.74 5.88 -1.18
C LEU A 58 -9.25 4.47 -1.54
N GLU A 59 -8.98 4.02 -2.76
CA GLU A 59 -9.33 2.68 -3.22
C GLU A 59 -8.66 1.61 -2.37
N ILE A 60 -7.34 1.74 -2.12
CA ILE A 60 -6.59 0.78 -1.31
C ILE A 60 -7.13 0.75 0.12
N THR A 61 -7.30 1.91 0.74
CA THR A 61 -7.81 2.03 2.12
C THR A 61 -9.20 1.39 2.25
N THR A 62 -10.08 1.65 1.28
CA THR A 62 -11.44 1.13 1.27
C THR A 62 -11.47 -0.38 1.03
N LEU A 63 -10.78 -0.87 0.01
CA LEU A 63 -10.81 -2.28 -0.40
C LEU A 63 -10.07 -3.20 0.57
N ALA A 64 -9.03 -2.69 1.25
CA ALA A 64 -8.30 -3.42 2.28
C ALA A 64 -8.89 -3.28 3.69
N ASN A 65 -10.00 -2.54 3.85
CA ASN A 65 -10.65 -2.27 5.14
C ASN A 65 -9.67 -1.67 6.18
N LEU A 66 -8.97 -0.61 5.78
CA LEU A 66 -7.99 0.08 6.61
C LEU A 66 -8.59 1.33 7.27
N SER A 67 -7.97 1.74 8.38
CA SER A 67 -8.30 3.02 9.04
C SER A 67 -7.57 4.19 8.38
N SER A 68 -6.33 3.95 7.95
CA SER A 68 -5.51 4.92 7.21
C SER A 68 -4.41 4.19 6.45
N LEU A 69 -3.91 4.82 5.39
CA LEU A 69 -2.75 4.37 4.62
C LEU A 69 -1.75 5.51 4.59
N ARG A 70 -0.49 5.26 4.93
CA ARG A 70 0.60 6.24 4.77
C ARG A 70 1.73 5.67 3.95
N VAL A 71 2.17 6.43 2.95
CA VAL A 71 3.36 6.09 2.17
C VAL A 71 4.59 6.61 2.90
N ILE A 72 5.53 5.73 3.20
CA ILE A 72 6.79 6.01 3.89
C ILE A 72 7.98 5.73 2.98
N SER A 73 9.09 6.42 3.25
CA SER A 73 10.39 6.13 2.65
C SER A 73 11.23 5.26 3.58
N GLU A 74 12.30 4.66 3.05
CA GLU A 74 13.16 3.73 3.81
C GLU A 74 13.78 4.34 5.08
N ASN A 75 13.87 5.67 5.14
CA ASN A 75 14.39 6.42 6.27
C ASN A 75 13.40 6.62 7.43
N ASP A 76 12.09 6.40 7.22
CA ASP A 76 11.02 6.67 8.21
C ASP A 76 10.55 5.41 8.96
N VAL A 77 11.29 4.30 8.82
CA VAL A 77 10.84 2.97 9.25
C VAL A 77 11.04 2.77 10.75
N THR A 78 9.99 3.03 11.54
CA THR A 78 9.81 2.38 12.87
C THR A 78 8.75 1.28 12.73
N THR A 79 9.14 0.11 12.23
CA THR A 79 8.25 -1.05 11.99
C THR A 79 8.00 -1.92 13.20
N ALA A 80 8.42 -1.48 14.40
CA ALA A 80 8.21 -2.22 15.62
C ALA A 80 6.71 -2.37 15.89
N GLY A 81 6.20 -3.60 15.84
CA GLY A 81 4.78 -3.91 16.06
C GLY A 81 3.92 -3.99 14.78
N CYS A 82 4.52 -3.87 13.59
CA CYS A 82 3.80 -4.05 12.32
C CYS A 82 3.97 -5.46 11.76
N ALA A 83 2.91 -6.01 11.17
CA ALA A 83 3.01 -7.18 10.30
C ALA A 83 3.43 -6.72 8.89
N VAL A 84 4.35 -7.43 8.23
CA VAL A 84 4.90 -7.02 6.92
C VAL A 84 4.60 -8.06 5.84
N SER A 85 4.30 -7.58 4.65
CA SER A 85 4.23 -8.37 3.42
C SER A 85 4.99 -7.66 2.31
N VAL A 86 5.88 -8.37 1.64
CA VAL A 86 6.61 -7.87 0.47
C VAL A 86 5.73 -8.12 -0.74
N VAL A 87 5.30 -7.05 -1.41
CA VAL A 87 4.48 -7.15 -2.62
C VAL A 87 5.38 -7.43 -3.82
N ASN A 88 6.49 -6.69 -3.94
CA ASN A 88 7.53 -6.88 -4.94
C ASN A 88 8.86 -6.24 -4.47
N GLU A 89 9.85 -6.17 -5.36
CA GLU A 89 11.17 -5.59 -5.06
C GLU A 89 11.14 -4.10 -4.69
N ASN A 90 10.11 -3.35 -5.12
CA ASN A 90 9.99 -1.91 -4.91
C ASN A 90 8.92 -1.52 -3.89
N LEU A 91 8.05 -2.46 -3.48
CA LEU A 91 6.87 -2.20 -2.67
C LEU A 91 6.75 -3.23 -1.53
N SER A 92 6.74 -2.73 -0.30
CA SER A 92 6.39 -3.52 0.90
C SER A 92 5.23 -2.86 1.64
N VAL A 93 4.29 -3.65 2.12
CA VAL A 93 3.16 -3.18 2.92
C VAL A 93 3.31 -3.64 4.37
N TYR A 94 2.92 -2.76 5.28
CA TYR A 94 2.98 -2.97 6.71
C TYR A 94 1.61 -2.68 7.30
N LEU A 95 1.15 -3.55 8.19
CA LEU A 95 -0.11 -3.39 8.90
C LEU A 95 0.18 -3.22 10.39
N GLU A 96 -0.27 -2.10 10.97
CA GLU A 96 -0.09 -1.81 12.39
C GLU A 96 -0.98 -2.74 13.22
N LEU A 97 -0.37 -3.64 14.01
CA LEU A 97 -1.12 -4.49 14.94
C LEU A 97 -1.56 -3.62 16.13
N GLN A 98 -2.87 -3.61 16.44
CA GLN A 98 -3.37 -2.89 17.62
C GLN A 98 -2.58 -3.32 18.87
N GLY A 99 -1.81 -2.41 19.44
CA GLY A 99 -1.01 -2.64 20.65
C GLY A 99 0.32 -1.89 20.73
N THR A 100 0.98 -1.53 19.62
CA THR A 100 2.31 -0.90 19.69
C THR A 100 2.57 0.02 18.49
N LEU A 101 2.10 1.27 18.57
CA LEU A 101 2.91 2.49 18.46
C LEU A 101 2.04 3.73 18.15
N SER A 102 1.89 4.56 19.18
CA SER A 102 1.93 6.01 19.03
C SER A 102 2.88 6.48 20.15
N PRO A 103 3.83 7.39 19.87
CA PRO A 103 3.49 8.70 19.32
C PRO A 103 4.31 9.12 18.09
N LYS A 104 3.64 9.98 17.31
CA LYS A 104 4.21 11.01 16.43
C LYS A 104 5.62 11.43 16.85
N VAL A 105 6.58 11.35 15.92
CA VAL A 105 7.78 12.17 16.03
C VAL A 105 7.39 13.57 15.54
N GLU A 106 7.11 14.42 16.50
CA GLU A 106 7.12 15.87 16.36
C GLU A 106 8.56 16.26 15.96
N PHE A 107 8.78 16.67 14.72
CA PHE A 107 9.97 17.45 14.39
C PHE A 107 9.60 18.93 14.48
N GLU A 108 9.76 19.46 15.70
CA GLU A 108 10.00 20.87 15.96
C GLU A 108 11.42 21.22 15.51
N LYS A 109 11.56 22.16 14.56
CA LYS A 109 12.27 23.45 14.72
C LYS A 109 12.40 24.21 13.39
#